data_AF-A0A258V487-F1
#
_entry.id   AF-A0A258V487-F1
#
_cell.length_a   1.000
_cell.length_b   1.000
_cell.length_c   1.000
_cell.angle_alpha   90.00
_cell.angle_beta   90.00
_cell.angle_gamma   90.00
#
_symmetry.space_group_name_H-M   'P 1'
#
loop_
_entity.id
_entity.type
_entity.pdbx_description
1 polymer ?
#
loop_
_entity_poly.entity_id
_entity_poly.type
_entity_poly.pdbx_seq_one_letter_code
_entity_poly.pdbx_strand_id
1 'polypeptide(L)'
;MTATSSEQDQREHFAYCVQVFGGVTAASRRLGIDERALRRFISGEKPFGTRLLEDTAHALQALIAEATAAESQLAAMLAGQSSTT
;
A
#
# COMPACT_ATOMS: atom_id res chain seq x y z
N MET A 1 10.65 1.56 -27.83
CA MET A 1 11.38 2.26 -26.76
C MET A 1 11.41 1.35 -25.56
N THR A 2 12.58 0.82 -25.24
CA THR A 2 12.84 -0.05 -24.08
C THR A 2 12.79 0.83 -22.83
N ALA A 3 11.83 0.62 -21.93
CA ALA A 3 11.88 1.27 -20.63
C ALA A 3 13.23 0.93 -19.99
N THR A 4 13.89 1.94 -19.42
CA THR A 4 15.09 1.68 -18.62
C THR A 4 14.69 0.78 -17.47
N SER A 5 15.50 -0.25 -17.14
CA SER A 5 15.15 -1.25 -16.12
C SER A 5 14.62 -0.61 -14.83
N SER A 6 15.19 0.53 -14.44
CA SER A 6 14.74 1.32 -13.28
C SER A 6 13.27 1.77 -13.30
N GLU A 7 12.71 2.17 -14.44
CA GLU A 7 11.31 2.58 -14.53
C GLU A 7 10.36 1.38 -14.48
N GLN A 8 10.81 0.22 -14.98
CA GLN A 8 10.05 -1.01 -14.90
C GLN A 8 10.05 -1.57 -13.47
N ASP A 9 11.21 -1.60 -12.81
CA ASP A 9 11.34 -1.94 -11.39
C ASP A 9 10.44 -1.06 -10.51
N GLN A 10 10.41 0.25 -10.75
CA GLN A 10 9.50 1.16 -10.02
C GLN A 10 8.03 0.82 -10.25
N ARG A 11 7.63 0.46 -11.48
CA ARG A 11 6.25 0.05 -11.77
C ARG A 11 5.88 -1.24 -11.06
N GLU A 12 6.74 -2.24 -11.11
CA GLU A 12 6.51 -3.53 -10.46
C GLU A 12 6.42 -3.36 -8.94
N HIS A 13 7.31 -2.57 -8.35
CA HIS A 13 7.27 -2.28 -6.93
C HIS A 13 6.02 -1.49 -6.53
N PHE A 14 5.62 -0.49 -7.31
CA PHE A 14 4.39 0.24 -7.07
C PHE A 14 3.15 -0.65 -7.18
N ALA A 15 3.09 -1.53 -8.19
CA ALA A 15 2.01 -2.51 -8.34
C ALA A 15 1.93 -3.45 -7.12
N TYR A 16 3.08 -3.86 -6.60
CA TYR A 16 3.16 -4.63 -5.35
C TYR A 16 2.62 -3.84 -4.15
N CYS A 17 2.99 -2.56 -3.97
CA CYS A 17 2.43 -1.72 -2.90
C CYS A 17 0.90 -1.60 -3.01
N VAL A 18 0.37 -1.45 -4.22
CA VAL A 18 -1.08 -1.45 -4.46
C VAL A 18 -1.73 -2.75 -4.01
N GLN A 19 -1.08 -3.90 -4.25
CA GLN A 19 -1.57 -5.18 -3.77
C GLN A 19 -1.53 -5.27 -2.24
N VAL A 20 -0.48 -4.76 -1.59
CA VAL A 20 -0.37 -4.69 -0.11
C VAL A 20 -1.48 -3.85 0.49
N PHE A 21 -1.91 -2.77 -0.16
CA PHE A 21 -3.08 -2.00 0.29
C PHE A 21 -4.41 -2.78 0.19
N GLY A 22 -4.44 -3.91 -0.51
CA GLY A 22 -5.67 -4.67 -0.80
C GLY A 22 -6.20 -4.45 -2.21
N GLY A 23 -5.35 -4.02 -3.15
CA GLY A 23 -5.69 -3.80 -4.55
C GLY A 23 -6.06 -2.35 -4.89
N VAL A 24 -6.40 -2.11 -6.15
CA VAL A 24 -6.59 -0.75 -6.74
C VAL A 24 -7.63 0.07 -5.98
N THR A 25 -8.77 -0.52 -5.63
CA THR A 25 -9.86 0.19 -4.93
C THR A 25 -9.45 0.64 -3.53
N ALA A 26 -8.72 -0.21 -2.80
CA ALA A 26 -8.25 0.11 -1.46
C ALA A 26 -7.10 1.14 -1.49
N ALA A 27 -6.18 1.00 -2.46
CA ALA A 27 -5.12 1.97 -2.71
C ALA A 27 -5.68 3.35 -3.10
N SER A 28 -6.72 3.39 -3.92
CA SER A 28 -7.39 4.63 -4.35
C SER A 28 -7.87 5.47 -3.16
N ARG A 29 -8.53 4.83 -2.19
CA ARG A 29 -9.04 5.49 -0.99
C ARG A 29 -7.92 5.99 -0.07
N ARG A 30 -6.84 5.21 0.07
CA ARG A 30 -5.70 5.57 0.93
C ARG A 30 -4.86 6.71 0.36
N LEU A 31 -4.63 6.69 -0.95
CA LEU A 31 -3.81 7.69 -1.63
C LEU A 31 -4.62 8.92 -2.07
N GLY A 32 -5.95 8.86 -2.05
CA GLY A 32 -6.81 9.92 -2.60
C GLY A 32 -6.68 10.06 -4.11
N ILE A 33 -6.30 8.99 -4.80
CA ILE A 33 -6.04 8.96 -6.24
C ILE A 33 -7.13 8.13 -6.91
N ASP A 34 -7.67 8.62 -8.03
CA ASP A 34 -8.65 7.87 -8.82
C ASP A 34 -8.12 6.49 -9.29
N GLU A 35 -8.97 5.46 -9.25
CA GLU A 35 -8.60 4.10 -9.65
C GLU A 35 -8.07 4.02 -11.08
N ARG A 36 -8.60 4.83 -12.00
CA ARG A 36 -8.11 4.90 -13.38
C ARG A 36 -6.72 5.51 -13.42
N ALA A 37 -6.44 6.51 -12.60
CA ALA A 37 -5.11 7.09 -12.50
C ALA A 37 -4.10 6.07 -11.97
N LEU A 38 -4.45 5.29 -10.92
CA LEU A 38 -3.62 4.19 -10.43
C LEU A 38 -3.30 3.15 -11.52
N ARG A 39 -4.32 2.72 -12.28
CA ARG A 39 -4.12 1.79 -13.40
C ARG A 39 -3.16 2.34 -14.45
N ARG A 40 -3.27 3.63 -14.79
CA ARG A 40 -2.36 4.28 -15.76
C ARG A 40 -0.91 4.32 -15.28
N PHE A 41 -0.68 4.47 -13.98
CA PHE A 41 0.67 4.39 -13.41
C PHE A 41 1.24 2.97 -13.48
N ILE A 42 0.44 1.96 -13.09
CA ILE A 42 0.83 0.55 -13.13
C ILE A 42 1.13 0.10 -14.57
N SER A 43 0.27 0.46 -15.52
CA SER A 43 0.43 0.13 -16.95
C SER A 43 1.55 0.92 -17.63
N GLY A 44 2.13 1.95 -16.98
CA GLY A 44 3.18 2.78 -17.55
C GLY A 44 2.70 3.84 -18.56
N GLU A 45 1.39 4.06 -18.67
CA GLU A 45 0.82 5.15 -19.47
C GLU A 45 1.14 6.53 -18.88
N LYS A 46 1.46 6.60 -17.58
CA LYS A 46 1.84 7.82 -16.88
C LYS A 46 3.12 7.58 -16.07
N PRO A 47 4.14 8.46 -16.18
CA PRO A 47 5.33 8.35 -15.35
C PRO A 47 5.01 8.67 -13.88
N PHE A 48 5.77 8.07 -12.97
CA PHE A 48 5.68 8.39 -11.54
C PHE A 48 6.31 9.75 -11.26
N GLY A 49 5.63 10.57 -10.47
CA GLY A 49 6.26 11.71 -9.81
C GLY A 49 6.86 11.27 -8.48
N THR A 50 7.96 11.90 -8.06
CA THR A 50 8.59 11.65 -6.75
C THR A 50 7.58 11.71 -5.60
N ARG A 51 6.68 12.71 -5.65
CA ARG A 51 5.63 12.90 -4.65
C ARG A 51 4.66 11.73 -4.52
N LEU A 52 4.34 11.04 -5.63
CA LEU A 52 3.48 9.86 -5.58
C LEU A 52 4.17 8.71 -4.82
N LEU A 53 5.47 8.54 -5.00
CA LEU A 53 6.24 7.51 -4.29
C LEU A 53 6.36 7.85 -2.80
N GLU A 54 6.57 9.13 -2.46
CA GLU A 54 6.57 9.61 -1.08
C GLU A 54 5.21 9.40 -0.40
N ASP A 55 4.12 9.81 -1.05
CA ASP A 55 2.75 9.60 -0.56
C ASP A 55 2.44 8.10 -0.38
N THR A 56 2.93 7.25 -1.28
CA THR A 56 2.79 5.80 -1.19
C THR A 56 3.55 5.23 0.01
N ALA A 57 4.78 5.68 0.25
CA ALA A 57 5.56 5.29 1.42
C ALA A 57 4.88 5.72 2.73
N HIS A 58 4.34 6.93 2.79
CA HIS A 58 3.58 7.40 3.95
C HIS A 58 2.31 6.58 4.19
N ALA A 59 1.57 6.22 3.14
CA ALA A 59 0.38 5.38 3.26
C ALA A 59 0.73 3.95 3.73
N LEU A 60 1.86 3.39 3.33
CA LEU A 60 2.35 2.10 3.86
C LEU A 60 2.70 2.20 5.35
N GLN A 61 3.34 3.29 5.78
CA GLN A 61 3.65 3.50 7.19
C GLN A 61 2.39 3.59 8.05
N ALA A 62 1.34 4.25 7.54
CA ALA A 62 0.04 4.29 8.19
C ALA A 62 -0.60 2.89 8.28
N LEU A 63 -0.56 2.11 7.19
CA LEU A 63 -1.06 0.73 7.18
C LEU A 63 -0.34 -0.14 8.22
N ILE A 64 0.98 0.00 8.36
CA ILE A 64 1.77 -0.72 9.38
C ILE A 64 1.28 -0.34 10.78
N ALA A 65 1.08 0.94 11.06
CA ALA A 65 0.58 1.39 12.36
C ALA A 65 -0.82 0.85 12.67
N GLU A 66 -1.73 0.86 11.69
CA GLU A 66 -3.06 0.26 11.82
C GLU A 66 -2.98 -1.26 12.09
N ALA A 67 -2.13 -1.97 11.36
CA ALA A 67 -1.94 -3.41 11.51
C ALA A 67 -1.36 -3.76 12.90
N THR A 68 -0.36 -3.03 13.38
CA THR A 68 0.23 -3.21 14.71
C THR A 68 -0.77 -2.90 15.83
N ALA A 69 -1.63 -1.89 15.64
CA ALA A 69 -2.69 -1.59 16.60
C ALA A 69 -3.72 -2.73 16.67
N ALA A 70 -4.13 -3.27 15.51
CA ALA A 70 -5.04 -4.41 15.44
C ALA A 70 -4.43 -5.68 16.06
N GLU A 71 -3.15 -5.96 15.78
CA GLU A 71 -2.40 -7.05 16.41
C GLU A 71 -2.39 -6.93 17.94
N SER A 72 -2.09 -5.72 18.45
CA SER A 72 -2.06 -5.46 19.90
C SER A 72 -3.42 -5.69 20.57
N GLN A 73 -4.51 -5.28 19.90
CA GLN A 73 -5.87 -5.53 20.40
C GLN A 73 -6.20 -7.02 20.44
N LEU A 74 -5.84 -7.77 19.39
CA LEU A 74 -6.03 -9.23 19.36
C LEU A 74 -5.24 -9.91 20.48
N ALA A 75 -3.97 -9.53 20.68
CA ALA A 75 -3.13 -10.06 21.75
C ALA A 75 -3.73 -9.79 23.14
N ALA A 76 -4.26 -8.59 23.38
CA ALA A 76 -4.94 -8.26 24.63
C ALA A 76 -6.20 -9.11 24.85
N MET A 77 -7.00 -9.35 23.81
CA MET A 77 -8.18 -10.23 23.89
C MET A 77 -7.79 -11.67 24.24
N LEU A 78 -6.73 -12.21 23.62
CA LEU A 78 -6.21 -13.55 23.88
C LEU A 78 -5.67 -13.70 25.32
N ALA A 79 -4.93 -12.71 25.81
CA ALA A 79 -4.44 -12.70 27.19
C ALA A 79 -5.58 -12.65 28.23
N GLY A 80 -6.63 -11.86 27.94
CA GLY A 80 -7.84 -11.79 28.77
C GLY A 80 -8.61 -13.12 28.85
N GLN A 81 -8.66 -13.89 27.75
CA GLN A 81 -9.31 -15.21 27.76
C GLN A 81 -8.52 -16.26 28.54
N SER A 82 -7.19 -16.12 28.60
CA SER A 82 -6.30 -17.04 29.31
C SER A 82 -6.43 -16.98 30.84
N SER A 83 -7.17 -16.00 31.37
CA SER A 83 -7.34 -15.77 32.82
C SER A 83 -8.62 -16.41 33.41
N THR A 84 -9.40 -17.16 32.63
CA THR A 84 -10.68 -17.77 33.06
C THR A 84 -10.67 -19.31 33.09
N THR A 85 -9.53 -19.96 33.28
CA THR A 85 -9.44 -21.44 33.42
C THR A 85 -8.47 -21.80 34.52
#